data_AF-M6GXV7-F1
#
_entry.id   AF-M6GXV7-F1
#
_cell.length_a   1.000
_cell.length_b   1.000
_cell.length_c   1.000
_cell.angle_alpha   90.00
_cell.angle_beta   90.00
_cell.angle_gamma   90.00
#
_symmetry.space_group_name_H-M   'P 1'
#
loop_
_entity.id
_entity.type
_entity.pdbx_description
1 polymer ?
#
loop_
_entity_poly.entity_id
_entity_poly.type
_entity_poly.pdbx_seq_one_letter_code
_entity_poly.pdbx_strand_id
1 'polypeptide(L)' 'MIGEIKKELVGKNTVSFSFKSGDIDGVLVFLDGQFLGKTPLQRSDILPGNRKVKYYMDGFQSEEKKFRFRTGEVLK' A
#
# COMPACT_ATOMS: atom_id res chain seq x y z
N MET A 1 7.48 2.24 17.65
CA MET A 1 6.63 1.32 18.45
C MET A 1 5.58 0.57 17.63
N ILE A 2 4.61 1.21 16.95
CA ILE A 2 3.54 0.46 16.21
C ILE A 2 4.08 -0.38 15.04
N GLY A 3 5.08 0.11 14.30
CA GLY A 3 5.67 -0.63 13.17
C GLY A 3 6.42 -1.90 13.56
N GLU A 4 7.10 -1.91 14.72
CA GLU A 4 7.84 -3.07 15.23
C GLU A 4 6.89 -4.14 15.75
N ILE A 5 5.84 -3.73 16.49
CA ILE A 5 4.80 -4.65 17.00
C ILE A 5 4.08 -5.33 15.83
N LYS A 6 3.73 -4.60 14.77
CA LYS A 6 3.14 -5.22 13.56
C LYS A 6 4.09 -6.25 12.93
N LYS A 7 5.38 -5.94 12.83
CA LYS A 7 6.38 -6.84 12.24
C LYS A 7 6.57 -8.12 13.06
N GLU A 8 6.48 -8.01 14.39
CA GLU A 8 6.58 -9.13 15.31
C GLU A 8 5.32 -10.02 15.29
N LEU A 9 4.12 -9.41 15.20
CA LEU A 9 2.84 -10.13 15.13
C LEU A 9 2.58 -10.81 13.77
N VAL A 10 3.06 -10.21 12.68
CA VAL A 10 2.85 -10.71 11.32
C VAL A 10 3.87 -11.80 10.94
N GLY A 11 4.98 -11.90 11.68
CA GLY A 11 6.12 -12.68 11.27
C GLY A 11 6.84 -12.08 10.06
N LYS A 12 7.96 -12.69 9.65
CA LYS A 12 8.85 -12.18 8.59
C LYS A 12 8.24 -12.19 7.16
N ASN A 13 6.94 -12.44 7.02
CA ASN A 13 6.26 -12.66 5.74
C ASN A 13 5.49 -11.41 5.28
N THR A 14 6.21 -10.31 5.09
CA THR A 14 5.66 -9.08 4.51
C THR A 14 6.18 -8.84 3.10
N VAL A 15 5.51 -7.95 2.37
CA VAL A 15 5.81 -7.56 1.00
C VAL A 15 6.12 -6.07 0.97
N SER A 16 7.08 -5.69 0.13
CA SER A 16 7.36 -4.29 -0.17
C SER A 16 6.44 -3.78 -1.28
N PHE A 17 5.80 -2.64 -1.04
CA PHE A 17 4.90 -1.96 -1.94
C PHE A 17 5.38 -0.53 -2.16
N SER A 18 5.54 -0.15 -3.42
CA SER A 18 5.78 1.22 -3.84
C SER A 18 4.61 1.70 -4.69
N PHE A 19 4.18 2.94 -4.50
CA PHE A 19 3.13 3.54 -5.33
C PHE A 19 3.46 4.98 -5.66
N LYS A 20 3.36 5.31 -6.95
CA LYS A 20 3.54 6.66 -7.50
C LYS A 20 2.38 7.00 -8.41
N SER A 21 1.95 8.26 -8.40
CA SER A 21 0.89 8.80 -9.25
C SER A 21 1.46 9.74 -10.32
N GLY A 22 2.42 9.22 -11.10
CA GLY A 22 3.17 10.04 -12.07
C GLY A 22 3.93 11.16 -11.35
N ASP A 23 3.67 12.40 -11.76
CA ASP A 23 4.28 13.63 -11.22
C ASP A 23 3.45 14.30 -10.11
N ILE A 24 2.35 13.67 -9.67
CA ILE A 24 1.45 14.22 -8.67
C ILE A 24 1.76 13.60 -7.32
N ASP A 25 2.18 14.42 -6.36
CA ASP A 25 2.34 14.04 -4.96
C ASP A 25 1.07 14.28 -4.16
N GLY A 26 0.96 13.63 -3.00
CA GLY A 26 -0.13 13.88 -2.05
C GLY A 26 -1.43 13.11 -2.32
N VAL A 27 -1.47 12.22 -3.32
CA VAL A 27 -2.62 11.35 -3.59
C VAL A 27 -2.81 10.38 -2.44
N LEU A 28 -4.01 10.31 -1.87
CA LEU A 28 -4.33 9.42 -0.76
C LEU A 28 -4.38 7.98 -1.26
N VAL A 29 -3.69 7.08 -0.56
CA VAL A 29 -3.65 5.64 -0.88
C VAL A 29 -4.27 4.85 0.28
N PHE A 30 -5.16 3.93 -0.07
CA PHE A 30 -5.86 3.05 0.85
C PHE A 30 -5.62 1.60 0.47
N LEU A 31 -5.42 0.73 1.46
CA LEU A 31 -5.32 -0.71 1.30
C LEU A 31 -6.46 -1.38 2.09
N ASP A 32 -7.32 -2.12 1.38
CA ASP A 32 -8.52 -2.75 1.93
C ASP A 32 -9.40 -1.77 2.73
N GLY A 33 -9.50 -0.52 2.23
CA GLY A 33 -10.25 0.56 2.87
C GLY A 33 -9.53 1.29 4.01
N GLN A 34 -8.36 0.81 4.45
CA GLN A 34 -7.56 1.50 5.48
C GLN A 34 -6.60 2.49 4.84
N PHE A 35 -6.52 3.70 5.40
CA PHE A 35 -5.57 4.71 4.93
C PHE A 35 -4.12 4.24 5.16
N LEU A 36 -3.35 4.19 4.08
CA LEU A 36 -1.97 3.69 4.08
C LEU A 36 -0.93 4.81 4.03
N GLY A 37 -1.29 5.94 3.40
CA GLY A 37 -0.43 7.12 3.29
C GLY A 37 -0.75 7.95 2.05
N LYS A 38 0.17 8.83 1.67
CA LYS A 38 0.09 9.66 0.46
C LYS A 38 1.24 9.33 -0.50
N THR A 39 1.07 9.57 -1.81
CA THR A 39 2.16 9.45 -2.79
C THR A 39 3.24 10.52 -2.61
N PRO A 40 4.52 10.20 -2.92
CA PRO A 40 5.04 8.87 -3.25
C PRO A 40 5.07 7.99 -1.99
N LEU A 41 4.55 6.77 -2.10
CA LEU A 41 4.36 5.89 -0.95
C LEU A 41 5.28 4.68 -1.06
N GLN A 42 6.00 4.36 0.03
CA GLN A 42 6.77 3.13 0.18
C GLN A 42 6.42 2.46 1.51
N ARG A 43 6.09 1.17 1.46
CA ARG A 43 5.72 0.35 2.62
C ARG A 43 6.40 -1.01 2.50
N SER A 44 6.85 -1.58 3.62
CA SER A 44 7.47 -2.92 3.68
C SER A 44 6.75 -3.86 4.64
N ASP A 45 5.59 -3.42 5.13
CA ASP A 45 4.76 -4.10 6.12
C ASP A 45 3.42 -4.58 5.52
N ILE A 46 3.36 -4.76 4.19
CA ILE A 46 2.15 -5.23 3.52
C ILE A 46 2.05 -6.74 3.64
N LEU A 47 0.90 -7.22 4.09
CA LEU A 47 0.61 -8.65 4.15
C LEU A 47 0.35 -9.22 2.74
N PRO A 48 0.90 -10.40 2.41
CA PRO A 48 0.62 -11.07 1.14
C PRO A 48 -0.87 -11.41 1.01
N GLY A 49 -1.29 -11.70 -0.22
CA GLY A 49 -2.66 -12.06 -0.58
C GLY A 49 -3.29 -11.12 -1.61
N ASN A 50 -4.56 -11.38 -1.90
CA ASN A 50 -5.36 -10.52 -2.77
C ASN A 50 -5.86 -9.31 -1.97
N ARG A 51 -5.47 -8.12 -2.38
CA ARG A 51 -5.74 -6.87 -1.68
C ARG A 51 -6.35 -5.85 -2.64
N LYS A 52 -7.18 -4.95 -2.12
CA LYS A 52 -7.73 -3.83 -2.89
C LYS A 52 -6.94 -2.58 -2.56
N VAL A 53 -6.35 -1.96 -3.57
CA VAL A 53 -5.70 -0.65 -3.45
C VAL A 53 -6.64 0.37 -4.07
N LYS A 54 -7.05 1.36 -3.28
CA LYS A 54 -7.80 2.52 -3.75
C LYS A 54 -6.92 3.75 -3.65
N TYR A 55 -6.94 4.60 -4.67
CA TYR A 55 -6.30 5.91 -4.62
C TYR A 55 -7.31 7.02 -4.94
N TYR A 56 -7.12 8.14 -4.26
CA TYR A 56 -8.04 9.28 -4.32
C TYR A 56 -7.29 10.60 -4.13
N MET A 57 -7.72 11.60 -4.88
CA MET A 57 -7.31 12.98 -4.73
C MET A 57 -8.55 13.87 -4.88
N ASP A 58 -8.62 14.92 -4.08
CA ASP A 58 -9.75 15.85 -4.16
C ASP A 58 -9.85 16.48 -5.55
N GLY A 59 -11.07 16.57 -6.07
CA GLY A 59 -11.33 17.00 -7.44
C GLY A 59 -11.07 15.94 -8.53
N PHE A 60 -10.64 14.72 -8.18
CA PHE A 60 -10.42 13.62 -9.14
C PHE A 60 -11.30 12.41 -8.84
N GLN A 61 -11.63 11.64 -9.87
CA GLN A 61 -12.31 10.36 -9.71
C GLN A 61 -11.37 9.36 -9.02
N SER A 62 -11.86 8.71 -7.96
CA SER A 62 -11.10 7.64 -7.32
C SER A 62 -11.09 6.37 -8.18
N GLU A 63 -9.97 5.65 -8.17
CA GLU A 63 -9.87 4.32 -8.77
C GLU A 63 -9.54 3.27 -7.71
N GLU A 64 -10.04 2.05 -7.90
CA GLU A 64 -9.76 0.89 -7.06
C GLU A 64 -9.29 -0.28 -7.94
N LYS A 65 -8.17 -0.90 -7.57
CA LYS A 65 -7.58 -2.03 -8.28
C LYS A 65 -7.25 -3.16 -7.32
N LYS A 66 -7.46 -4.39 -7.77
CA LYS A 66 -7.09 -5.60 -7.02
C LYS A 66 -5.67 -6.00 -7.40
N PHE A 67 -4.81 -6.16 -6.40
CA PHE A 67 -3.45 -6.65 -6.55
C PHE A 67 -3.26 -7.94 -5.77
N ARG A 68 -2.45 -8.84 -6.32
CA ARG A 68 -2.02 -10.05 -5.61
C ARG A 68 -0.59 -9.82 -5.12
N PHE A 69 -0.43 -9.58 -3.83
CA PHE A 69 0.87 -9.42 -3.19
C PHE A 69 1.44 -10.79 -2.86
N ARG A 70 2.60 -11.14 -3.42
CA ARG A 70 3.32 -12.39 -3.10
C ARG A 70 4.61 -12.07 -2.36
N THR A 71 4.99 -12.92 -1.42
CA THR A 71 6.26 -12.83 -0.70
C THR A 71 7.43 -12.94 -1.70
N GLY A 72 8.33 -11.96 -1.68
CA GLY A 72 9.48 -11.90 -2.59
C GLY A 72 9.25 -11.14 -3.90
N GLU A 73 8.02 -10.67 -4.18
CA GLU A 73 7.75 -9.79 -5.33
C GLU A 73 7.82 -8.31 -4.91
N VAL A 74 8.53 -7.51 -5.70
CA VAL A 74 8.46 -6.03 -5.62
C VAL A 74 7.43 -5.58 -6.63
N LEU A 75 6.25 -5.16 -6.15
CA LEU A 75 5.30 -4.47 -7.01
C LEU A 75 5.75 -3.01 -7.13
N LYS A 76 6.14 -2.62 -8.35
CA LYS A 76 6.52 -1.25 -8.72
C LYS A 76 5.33 -0.47 -9.24
#